data_AF-A0A077KSB7-F1
#
_entry.id   AF-A0A077KSB7-F1
#
_cell.length_a   1.000
_cell.length_b   1.000
_cell.length_c   1.000
_cell.angle_alpha   90.00
_cell.angle_beta   90.00
_cell.angle_gamma   90.00
#
_symmetry.space_group_name_H-M   'P 1'
#
loop_
_entity.id
_entity.type
_entity.pdbx_description
1 polymer ?
#
loop_
_entity_poly.entity_id
_entity_poly.type
_entity_poly.pdbx_seq_one_letter_code
_entity_poly.pdbx_strand_id
1 'polypeptide(L)'
;MKKNFINQNGVSDKFWNIEYKGNTQKIIFGKTGTKGRETIKEFVDEAECIQESEKLIGQKIKKGYTEISENDEIPQKTELSEAEKADIYFWEAIEKSNKYKKAHWSEYDIDEHLENLTTYLSRFGKERLILFEKTLQEKLSELYTAEIAELSIILECDFTSENGSYIFDDYLSDDGFIYFRCWLLLKGREFFEDIKKDIQAFVSGKYSFNIGDCWAEGLLYVSDEAYSENHDNEDESEIRDAVNDLYPDHHYDSMDRQMNREPIGGADLQKMYPQLVGEISELRNT
;
A
#
# COMPACT_ATOMS: atom_id res chain seq x y z
N MET A 1 -28.01 -22.48 -16.84
CA MET A 1 -26.55 -22.38 -16.95
C MET A 1 -25.94 -22.49 -15.56
N LYS A 2 -24.75 -23.08 -15.42
CA LYS A 2 -24.01 -23.18 -14.16
C LYS A 2 -22.54 -22.83 -14.40
N LYS A 3 -21.97 -22.02 -13.52
CA LYS A 3 -20.56 -21.58 -13.57
C LYS A 3 -19.96 -21.58 -12.18
N ASN A 4 -18.70 -21.98 -12.07
CA ASN A 4 -17.96 -22.02 -10.81
C ASN A 4 -16.76 -21.10 -10.89
N PHE A 5 -16.48 -20.39 -9.81
CA PHE A 5 -15.39 -19.45 -9.76
C PHE A 5 -14.60 -19.57 -8.46
N ILE A 6 -13.30 -19.33 -8.55
CA ILE A 6 -12.39 -19.28 -7.41
C ILE A 6 -11.66 -17.94 -7.37
N ASN A 7 -11.33 -17.48 -6.18
CA ASN A 7 -10.44 -16.35 -5.96
C ASN A 7 -9.46 -16.70 -4.84
N GLN A 8 -8.20 -16.87 -5.24
CA GLN A 8 -7.08 -17.17 -4.34
C GLN A 8 -6.03 -16.05 -4.29
N ASN A 9 -6.37 -14.85 -4.77
CA ASN A 9 -5.45 -13.71 -4.82
C ASN A 9 -5.22 -13.11 -3.43
N GLY A 10 -3.98 -12.72 -3.15
CA GLY A 10 -3.59 -12.14 -1.85
C GLY A 10 -3.94 -13.08 -0.70
N VAL A 11 -4.72 -12.60 0.27
CA VAL A 11 -5.21 -13.43 1.39
C VAL A 11 -6.51 -14.19 1.08
N SER A 12 -7.17 -13.93 -0.04
CA SER A 12 -8.47 -14.56 -0.37
C SER A 12 -8.32 -16.05 -0.65
N ASP A 13 -9.28 -16.85 -0.21
CA ASP A 13 -9.35 -18.27 -0.55
C ASP A 13 -10.83 -18.67 -0.62
N LYS A 14 -11.50 -18.19 -1.67
CA LYS A 14 -12.96 -18.18 -1.77
C LYS A 14 -13.44 -18.85 -3.04
N PHE A 15 -14.60 -19.48 -2.95
CA PHE A 15 -15.37 -19.94 -4.11
C PHE A 15 -16.67 -19.16 -4.24
N TRP A 16 -17.15 -19.03 -5.48
CA TRP A 16 -18.44 -18.44 -5.81
C TRP A 16 -19.00 -19.17 -7.03
N ASN A 17 -20.13 -19.85 -6.86
CA ASN A 17 -20.78 -20.63 -7.89
C ASN A 17 -22.15 -20.03 -8.15
N ILE A 18 -22.55 -19.98 -9.42
CA ILE A 18 -23.84 -19.47 -9.84
C ILE A 18 -24.51 -20.48 -10.78
N GLU A 19 -25.78 -20.74 -10.54
CA GLU A 19 -26.66 -21.53 -11.40
C GLU A 19 -27.95 -20.73 -11.63
N TYR A 20 -28.40 -20.63 -12.87
CA TYR A 20 -29.64 -19.94 -13.21
C TYR A 20 -30.36 -20.66 -14.35
N LYS A 21 -31.69 -20.81 -14.21
CA LYS A 21 -32.54 -21.51 -15.17
C LYS A 21 -33.97 -20.99 -15.05
N GLY A 22 -34.60 -20.64 -16.17
CA GLY A 22 -35.89 -19.96 -16.14
C GLY A 22 -35.79 -18.67 -15.34
N ASN A 23 -36.71 -18.45 -14.42
CA ASN A 23 -36.73 -17.26 -13.56
C ASN A 23 -36.00 -17.45 -12.22
N THR A 24 -35.29 -18.56 -12.01
CA THR A 24 -34.59 -18.83 -10.74
C THR A 24 -33.08 -18.72 -10.89
N GLN A 25 -32.45 -18.00 -9.95
CA GLN A 25 -31.00 -17.93 -9.76
C GLN A 25 -30.63 -18.50 -8.40
N LYS A 26 -29.57 -19.29 -8.37
CA LYS A 26 -28.98 -19.91 -7.19
C LYS A 26 -27.50 -19.57 -7.14
N ILE A 27 -27.04 -19.09 -5.99
CA ILE A 27 -25.64 -18.73 -5.75
C ILE A 27 -25.16 -19.49 -4.52
N ILE A 28 -23.99 -20.12 -4.60
CA ILE A 28 -23.31 -20.74 -3.46
C ILE A 28 -21.93 -20.12 -3.34
N PHE A 29 -21.55 -19.66 -2.15
CA PHE A 29 -20.26 -18.98 -1.95
C PHE A 29 -19.69 -19.22 -0.56
N GLY A 30 -18.37 -19.22 -0.44
CA GLY A 30 -17.71 -19.47 0.84
C GLY A 30 -16.20 -19.51 0.74
N LYS A 31 -15.55 -19.93 1.82
CA LYS A 31 -14.13 -20.33 1.79
C LYS A 31 -14.02 -21.65 1.03
N THR A 32 -12.98 -21.84 0.22
CA THR A 32 -12.72 -23.13 -0.44
C THR A 32 -12.65 -24.26 0.59
N GLY A 33 -13.07 -25.47 0.20
CA GLY A 33 -13.14 -26.63 1.10
C GLY A 33 -14.28 -26.60 2.14
N THR A 34 -15.11 -25.54 2.18
CA THR A 34 -16.29 -25.47 3.05
C THR A 34 -17.59 -25.63 2.27
N LYS A 35 -18.70 -25.92 2.97
CA LYS A 35 -20.04 -25.95 2.34
C LYS A 35 -20.50 -24.59 1.81
N GLY A 36 -19.92 -23.49 2.31
CA GLY A 36 -20.34 -22.13 1.99
C GLY A 36 -21.76 -21.79 2.47
N ARG A 37 -22.30 -20.71 1.90
CA ARG A 37 -23.67 -20.23 2.08
C ARG A 37 -24.37 -20.25 0.74
N GLU A 38 -25.67 -20.49 0.79
CA GLU A 38 -26.53 -20.56 -0.39
C GLU A 38 -27.53 -19.40 -0.40
N THR A 39 -27.82 -18.88 -1.58
CA THR A 39 -28.87 -17.88 -1.81
C THR A 39 -29.64 -18.27 -3.07
N ILE A 40 -30.96 -18.28 -2.98
CA ILE A 40 -31.86 -18.52 -4.10
C ILE A 40 -32.72 -17.27 -4.28
N LYS A 41 -32.85 -16.80 -5.51
CA LYS A 41 -33.66 -15.64 -5.88
C LYS A 41 -34.50 -15.98 -7.11
N GLU A 42 -35.79 -15.65 -7.03
CA GLU A 42 -36.69 -15.71 -8.18
C GLU A 42 -36.88 -14.31 -8.77
N PHE A 43 -36.96 -14.24 -10.09
CA PHE A 43 -37.15 -13.02 -10.88
C PHE A 43 -38.52 -13.04 -11.56
N VAL A 44 -38.92 -11.91 -12.13
CA VAL A 44 -40.22 -11.78 -12.80
C VAL A 44 -40.27 -12.66 -14.03
N ASP A 45 -39.18 -12.71 -14.79
CA ASP A 45 -39.04 -13.54 -15.97
C ASP A 45 -37.61 -14.08 -16.16
N GLU A 46 -37.45 -14.93 -17.19
CA GLU A 46 -36.17 -15.53 -17.54
C GLU A 46 -35.15 -14.51 -18.05
N ALA A 47 -35.60 -13.46 -18.75
CA ALA A 47 -34.71 -12.45 -19.32
C ALA A 47 -34.04 -11.62 -18.20
N GLU A 48 -34.81 -11.20 -17.20
CA GLU A 48 -34.29 -10.50 -16.02
C GLU A 48 -33.31 -11.37 -15.22
N CYS A 49 -33.64 -12.65 -15.04
CA CYS A 49 -32.78 -13.62 -14.36
C CYS A 49 -31.41 -13.77 -15.07
N ILE A 50 -31.42 -13.92 -16.40
CA ILE A 50 -30.19 -14.00 -17.21
C ILE A 50 -29.40 -12.69 -17.08
N GLN A 51 -30.05 -11.53 -17.24
CA GLN A 51 -29.39 -10.23 -17.19
C GLN A 51 -28.67 -9.99 -15.86
N GLU A 52 -29.34 -10.22 -14.72
CA GLU A 52 -28.73 -10.03 -13.40
C GLU A 52 -27.67 -11.09 -13.09
N SER A 53 -27.82 -12.33 -13.59
CA SER A 53 -26.79 -13.38 -13.45
C SER A 53 -25.49 -13.01 -14.17
N GLU A 54 -25.58 -12.61 -15.45
CA GLU A 54 -24.39 -12.21 -16.24
C GLU A 54 -23.72 -10.96 -15.67
N LYS A 55 -24.51 -10.01 -15.16
CA LYS A 55 -23.99 -8.83 -14.46
C LYS A 55 -23.18 -9.21 -13.23
N LEU A 56 -23.67 -10.14 -12.40
CA LEU A 56 -22.92 -10.63 -11.23
C LEU A 56 -21.64 -11.37 -11.62
N ILE A 57 -21.69 -12.20 -12.68
CA ILE A 57 -20.50 -12.87 -13.23
C ILE A 57 -19.44 -11.83 -13.64
N GLY A 58 -19.83 -10.81 -14.42
CA GLY A 58 -18.92 -9.75 -14.83
C GLY A 58 -18.32 -8.97 -13.65
N GLN A 59 -19.11 -8.72 -12.60
CA GLN A 59 -18.60 -8.09 -11.37
C GLN A 59 -17.60 -8.99 -10.62
N LYS A 60 -17.80 -10.31 -10.61
CA LYS A 60 -16.89 -11.25 -9.94
C LYS A 60 -15.57 -11.38 -10.67
N ILE A 61 -15.61 -11.48 -11.99
CA ILE A 61 -14.39 -11.50 -12.83
C ILE A 61 -13.58 -10.22 -12.60
N LYS A 62 -14.22 -9.04 -12.58
CA LYS A 62 -13.55 -7.77 -12.24
C LYS A 62 -12.92 -7.74 -10.84
N LYS A 63 -13.40 -8.58 -9.91
CA LYS A 63 -12.86 -8.73 -8.55
C LYS A 63 -11.81 -9.84 -8.45
N GLY A 64 -11.29 -10.34 -9.59
CA GLY A 64 -10.22 -11.34 -9.63
C GLY A 64 -10.69 -12.78 -9.43
N TYR A 65 -11.98 -13.06 -9.62
CA TYR A 65 -12.46 -14.45 -9.68
C TYR A 65 -12.17 -15.05 -11.05
N THR A 66 -11.61 -16.25 -11.06
CA THR A 66 -11.34 -17.02 -12.29
C THR A 66 -12.34 -18.16 -12.40
N GLU A 67 -12.90 -18.35 -13.58
CA GLU A 67 -13.83 -19.44 -13.88
C GLU A 67 -13.08 -20.78 -13.91
N ILE A 68 -13.66 -21.82 -13.30
CA ILE A 68 -13.16 -23.19 -13.34
C ILE A 68 -14.25 -24.14 -13.83
N SER A 69 -13.84 -25.19 -14.53
CA SER A 69 -14.76 -26.24 -14.99
C SER A 69 -15.24 -27.08 -13.81
N GLU A 70 -16.41 -27.72 -13.92
CA GLU A 70 -16.94 -28.59 -12.85
C GLU A 70 -16.00 -29.75 -12.48
N ASN A 71 -15.15 -30.19 -13.42
CA ASN A 71 -14.22 -31.30 -13.24
C ASN A 71 -12.79 -30.83 -12.90
N ASP A 72 -12.53 -29.52 -12.86
CA ASP A 72 -11.21 -29.02 -12.52
C ASP A 72 -10.98 -29.19 -11.01
N GLU A 73 -9.80 -29.67 -10.64
CA GLU A 73 -9.39 -29.66 -9.24
C GLU A 73 -9.25 -28.21 -8.76
N ILE A 74 -9.86 -27.90 -7.61
CA ILE A 74 -9.69 -26.60 -6.98
C ILE A 74 -8.22 -26.50 -6.56
N PRO A 75 -7.44 -25.51 -7.05
CA PRO A 75 -6.05 -25.37 -6.67
C PRO A 75 -5.93 -25.24 -5.16
N GLN A 76 -5.01 -26.00 -4.57
CA GLN A 76 -4.72 -25.85 -3.15
C GLN A 76 -3.97 -24.55 -2.95
N LYS A 77 -4.52 -23.64 -2.14
CA LYS A 77 -3.83 -22.41 -1.79
C LYS A 77 -2.69 -22.71 -0.83
N THR A 78 -1.48 -22.27 -1.18
CA THR A 78 -0.35 -22.27 -0.24
C THR A 78 -0.70 -21.41 0.96
N GLU A 79 -0.49 -21.95 2.16
CA GLU A 79 -0.72 -21.22 3.39
C GLU A 79 0.33 -20.12 3.55
N LEU A 80 -0.13 -18.88 3.63
CA LEU A 80 0.72 -17.71 3.88
C LEU A 80 1.07 -17.66 5.37
N SER A 81 2.30 -17.28 5.66
CA SER A 81 2.72 -16.89 7.02
C SER A 81 1.97 -15.64 7.49
N GLU A 82 1.96 -15.39 8.80
CA GLU A 82 1.36 -14.16 9.35
C GLU A 82 2.05 -12.90 8.83
N ALA A 83 3.38 -12.94 8.64
CA ALA A 83 4.13 -11.83 8.06
C ALA A 83 3.73 -11.53 6.61
N GLU A 84 3.56 -12.55 5.77
CA GLU A 84 3.10 -12.37 4.39
C GLU A 84 1.67 -11.83 4.32
N LYS A 85 0.79 -12.30 5.21
CA LYS A 85 -0.58 -11.75 5.32
C LYS A 85 -0.54 -10.28 5.71
N ALA A 86 0.28 -9.92 6.71
CA ALA A 86 0.45 -8.55 7.17
C ALA A 86 0.95 -7.63 6.04
N ASP A 87 2.00 -8.05 5.32
CA ASP A 87 2.54 -7.33 4.16
C ASP A 87 1.48 -7.12 3.06
N ILE A 88 0.72 -8.17 2.72
CA ILE A 88 -0.38 -8.05 1.75
C ILE A 88 -1.45 -7.08 2.25
N TYR A 89 -1.84 -7.15 3.52
CA TYR A 89 -2.87 -6.27 4.08
C TYR A 89 -2.43 -4.80 4.08
N PHE A 90 -1.19 -4.53 4.48
CA PHE A 90 -0.62 -3.19 4.50
C PHE A 90 -0.65 -2.58 3.10
N TRP A 91 -0.06 -3.26 2.12
CA TRP A 91 -0.01 -2.75 0.76
C TRP A 91 -1.39 -2.67 0.10
N GLU A 92 -2.30 -3.62 0.36
CA GLU A 92 -3.67 -3.52 -0.13
C GLU A 92 -4.42 -2.32 0.44
N ALA A 93 -4.15 -1.92 1.69
CA ALA A 93 -4.77 -0.75 2.30
C ALA A 93 -4.31 0.52 1.57
N ILE A 94 -2.99 0.74 1.47
CA ILE A 94 -2.36 1.85 0.72
C ILE A 94 -2.86 1.89 -0.73
N GLU A 95 -2.93 0.73 -1.38
CA GLU A 95 -3.41 0.66 -2.75
C GLU A 95 -4.90 1.04 -2.82
N LYS A 96 -5.76 0.48 -1.97
CA LYS A 96 -7.22 0.71 -2.07
C LYS A 96 -7.65 2.11 -1.65
N SER A 97 -6.89 2.78 -0.79
CA SER A 97 -7.12 4.18 -0.41
C SER A 97 -6.69 5.18 -1.49
N ASN A 98 -5.75 4.81 -2.36
CA ASN A 98 -5.30 5.68 -3.43
C ASN A 98 -6.32 5.76 -4.58
N LYS A 99 -7.06 6.87 -4.67
CA LYS A 99 -7.98 7.15 -5.79
C LYS A 99 -7.27 7.59 -7.08
N TYR A 100 -6.02 8.04 -6.97
CA TYR A 100 -5.25 8.66 -8.05
C TYR A 100 -4.38 7.70 -8.85
N LYS A 101 -4.52 6.37 -8.70
CA LYS A 101 -3.69 5.36 -9.40
C LYS A 101 -3.53 5.55 -10.92
N LYS A 102 -4.49 6.21 -11.54
CA LYS A 102 -4.54 6.47 -12.99
C LYS A 102 -4.59 7.96 -13.33
N ALA A 103 -4.58 8.80 -12.30
CA ALA A 103 -4.58 10.25 -12.47
C ALA A 103 -3.17 10.71 -12.84
N HIS A 104 -3.08 11.90 -13.43
CA HIS A 104 -1.78 12.53 -13.57
C HIS A 104 -1.25 12.89 -12.18
N TRP A 105 0.06 12.88 -11.97
CA TRP A 105 0.66 13.10 -10.65
C TRP A 105 0.31 14.47 -10.05
N SER A 106 0.03 15.48 -10.88
CA SER A 106 -0.39 16.81 -10.44
C SER A 106 -1.78 16.83 -9.79
N GLU A 107 -2.54 15.75 -9.95
CA GLU A 107 -3.84 15.56 -9.31
C GLU A 107 -3.70 14.79 -8.00
N TYR A 108 -2.54 14.17 -7.71
CA TYR A 108 -2.33 13.42 -6.48
C TYR A 108 -2.37 14.36 -5.28
N ASP A 109 -3.35 14.13 -4.40
CA ASP A 109 -3.49 14.80 -3.12
C ASP A 109 -3.14 13.82 -2.00
N ILE A 110 -2.14 14.20 -1.20
CA ILE A 110 -1.65 13.35 -0.13
C ILE A 110 -2.61 13.31 1.06
N ASP A 111 -3.22 14.45 1.39
CA ASP A 111 -4.17 14.58 2.49
C ASP A 111 -5.43 13.78 2.15
N GLU A 112 -5.95 13.89 0.93
CA GLU A 112 -7.09 13.07 0.51
C GLU A 112 -6.74 11.58 0.53
N HIS A 113 -5.50 11.19 0.14
CA HIS A 113 -5.08 9.80 0.23
C HIS A 113 -5.06 9.29 1.68
N LEU A 114 -4.53 10.08 2.62
CA LEU A 114 -4.49 9.75 4.04
C LEU A 114 -5.90 9.66 4.64
N GLU A 115 -6.79 10.62 4.36
CA GLU A 115 -8.20 10.57 4.78
C GLU A 115 -8.92 9.31 4.29
N ASN A 116 -8.70 8.95 3.01
CA ASN A 116 -9.25 7.73 2.43
C ASN A 116 -8.66 6.46 3.08
N LEU A 117 -7.39 6.49 3.49
CA LEU A 117 -6.73 5.39 4.19
C LEU A 117 -7.31 5.24 5.60
N THR A 118 -7.40 6.32 6.38
CA THR A 118 -8.06 6.33 7.69
C THR A 118 -9.49 5.81 7.62
N THR A 119 -10.28 6.28 6.64
CA THR A 119 -11.65 5.79 6.40
C THR A 119 -11.71 4.31 6.01
N TYR A 120 -10.71 3.81 5.27
CA TYR A 120 -10.64 2.41 4.89
C TYR A 120 -10.29 1.52 6.09
N LEU A 121 -9.34 1.97 6.90
CA LEU A 121 -8.87 1.29 8.11
C LEU A 121 -9.90 1.32 9.24
N SER A 122 -10.75 2.33 9.35
CA SER A 122 -11.75 2.42 10.44
C SER A 122 -12.75 1.27 10.46
N ARG A 123 -12.87 0.54 9.34
CA ARG A 123 -13.69 -0.68 9.21
C ARG A 123 -13.01 -1.91 9.82
N PHE A 124 -11.78 -1.80 10.28
CA PHE A 124 -10.98 -2.89 10.81
C PHE A 124 -11.14 -2.95 12.34
N GLY A 125 -11.07 -4.15 12.89
CA GLY A 125 -10.99 -4.32 14.34
C GLY A 125 -9.58 -4.05 14.86
N LYS A 126 -9.46 -3.78 16.16
CA LYS A 126 -8.21 -3.43 16.86
C LYS A 126 -7.01 -4.30 16.47
N GLU A 127 -7.16 -5.64 16.47
CA GLU A 127 -6.07 -6.56 16.11
C GLU A 127 -5.50 -6.32 14.70
N ARG A 128 -6.35 -5.95 13.74
CA ARG A 128 -5.91 -5.65 12.37
C ARG A 128 -5.27 -4.27 12.26
N LEU A 129 -5.70 -3.30 13.08
CA LEU A 129 -5.06 -1.99 13.15
C LEU A 129 -3.67 -2.11 13.76
N ILE A 130 -3.52 -2.88 14.85
CA ILE A 130 -2.21 -3.23 15.43
C ILE A 130 -1.31 -3.90 14.39
N LEU A 131 -1.86 -4.84 13.59
CA LEU A 131 -1.07 -5.50 12.54
C LEU A 131 -0.64 -4.52 11.44
N PHE A 132 -1.52 -3.60 11.03
CA PHE A 132 -1.19 -2.56 10.06
C PHE A 132 -0.10 -1.63 10.60
N GLU A 133 -0.28 -1.12 11.83
CA GLU A 133 0.65 -0.23 12.50
C GLU A 133 2.02 -0.87 12.65
N LYS A 134 2.11 -2.09 13.21
CA LYS A 134 3.37 -2.84 13.28
C LYS A 134 4.06 -2.95 11.90
N THR A 135 3.29 -3.26 10.86
CA THR A 135 3.84 -3.39 9.50
C THR A 135 4.35 -2.04 8.98
N LEU A 136 3.65 -0.94 9.25
CA LEU A 136 4.11 0.41 8.95
C LEU A 136 5.48 0.67 9.59
N GLN A 137 5.65 0.37 10.88
CA GLN A 137 6.92 0.57 11.59
C GLN A 137 8.06 -0.27 10.99
N GLU A 138 7.77 -1.53 10.61
CA GLU A 138 8.73 -2.40 9.92
C GLU A 138 9.14 -1.82 8.56
N LYS A 139 8.19 -1.32 7.76
CA LYS A 139 8.48 -0.72 6.44
C LYS A 139 9.23 0.60 6.54
N LEU A 140 8.94 1.43 7.54
CA LEU A 140 9.72 2.64 7.82
C LEU A 140 11.16 2.30 8.25
N SER A 141 11.32 1.23 9.01
CA SER A 141 12.63 0.72 9.43
C SER A 141 13.42 0.16 8.24
N GLU A 142 12.78 -0.57 7.32
CA GLU A 142 13.41 -1.04 6.07
C GLU A 142 13.95 0.12 5.21
N LEU A 143 13.33 1.31 5.27
CA LEU A 143 13.76 2.51 4.55
C LEU A 143 14.80 3.34 5.31
N TYR A 144 15.15 2.99 6.55
CA TYR A 144 16.18 3.71 7.32
C TYR A 144 17.58 3.31 6.85
N THR A 145 17.97 3.81 5.68
CA THR A 145 19.24 3.51 5.00
C THR A 145 19.91 4.78 4.53
N ALA A 146 21.23 4.72 4.31
CA ALA A 146 22.00 5.84 3.80
C ALA A 146 21.51 6.28 2.42
N GLU A 147 21.17 5.33 1.55
CA GLU A 147 20.70 5.61 0.20
C GLU A 147 19.36 6.38 0.21
N ILE A 148 18.44 6.00 1.09
CA ILE A 148 17.15 6.71 1.22
C ILE A 148 17.34 8.10 1.85
N ALA A 149 18.29 8.25 2.78
CA ALA A 149 18.68 9.56 3.32
C ALA A 149 19.29 10.46 2.23
N GLU A 150 20.15 9.91 1.38
CA GLU A 150 20.73 10.61 0.23
C GLU A 150 19.65 11.02 -0.79
N LEU A 151 18.64 10.18 -1.02
CA LEU A 151 17.50 10.53 -1.86
C LEU A 151 16.71 11.71 -1.27
N SER A 152 16.47 11.71 0.05
CA SER A 152 15.83 12.84 0.76
C SER A 152 16.65 14.12 0.57
N ILE A 153 17.98 14.07 0.76
CA ILE A 153 18.88 15.21 0.54
C ILE A 153 18.78 15.73 -0.90
N ILE A 154 18.84 14.84 -1.89
CA ILE A 154 18.77 15.22 -3.31
C ILE A 154 17.44 15.91 -3.65
N LEU A 155 16.33 15.44 -3.07
CA LEU A 155 14.99 15.97 -3.36
C LEU A 155 14.70 17.27 -2.59
N GLU A 156 15.18 17.40 -1.36
CA GLU A 156 14.66 18.39 -0.41
C GLU A 156 15.68 19.47 -0.02
N CYS A 157 16.96 19.11 0.14
CA CYS A 157 17.97 20.06 0.60
C CYS A 157 18.35 21.07 -0.48
N ASP A 158 18.65 22.30 -0.07
CA ASP A 158 19.17 23.33 -0.96
C ASP A 158 20.51 22.91 -1.56
N PHE A 159 20.82 23.41 -2.76
CA PHE A 159 22.08 23.14 -3.42
C PHE A 159 22.59 24.35 -4.20
N THR A 160 23.90 24.39 -4.43
CA THR A 160 24.53 25.31 -5.37
C THR A 160 25.06 24.58 -6.59
N SER A 161 25.23 25.30 -7.71
CA SER A 161 25.84 24.76 -8.92
C SER A 161 27.13 25.53 -9.23
N GLU A 162 28.26 24.81 -9.22
CA GLU A 162 29.58 25.35 -9.52
C GLU A 162 30.27 24.50 -10.58
N ASN A 163 30.63 25.10 -11.73
CA ASN A 163 31.35 24.43 -12.81
C ASN A 163 30.71 23.10 -13.29
N GLY A 164 29.38 23.00 -13.28
CA GLY A 164 28.65 21.79 -13.66
C GLY A 164 28.58 20.71 -12.57
N SER A 165 29.04 21.03 -11.35
CA SER A 165 28.85 20.20 -10.16
C SER A 165 27.75 20.77 -9.28
N TYR A 166 26.88 19.91 -8.76
CA TYR A 166 25.86 20.23 -7.77
C TYR A 166 26.39 19.92 -6.37
N ILE A 167 26.23 20.86 -5.44
CA ILE A 167 26.73 20.75 -4.06
C ILE A 167 25.54 20.96 -3.13
N PHE A 168 25.05 19.88 -2.52
CA PHE A 168 23.90 19.90 -1.62
C PHE A 168 24.33 20.26 -0.19
N ASP A 169 23.46 20.97 0.53
CA ASP A 169 23.44 20.92 1.99
C ASP A 169 23.14 19.47 2.42
N ASP A 170 23.72 19.02 3.53
CA ASP A 170 23.61 17.66 4.03
C ASP A 170 22.87 17.57 5.38
N TYR A 171 22.22 18.67 5.79
CA TYR A 171 21.34 18.64 6.94
C TYR A 171 20.13 17.72 6.74
N LEU A 172 20.04 16.68 7.58
CA LEU A 172 18.92 15.75 7.63
C LEU A 172 18.24 15.84 9.01
N SER A 173 16.97 16.25 9.02
CA SER A 173 16.14 16.25 10.24
C SER A 173 15.60 14.84 10.50
N ASP A 174 15.62 14.40 11.76
CA ASP A 174 15.02 13.10 12.15
C ASP A 174 13.52 13.05 11.78
N ASP A 175 12.76 14.08 12.15
CA ASP A 175 11.33 14.24 11.83
C ASP A 175 11.09 14.38 10.32
N GLY A 176 11.85 15.24 9.64
CA GLY A 176 11.73 15.40 8.19
C GLY A 176 11.99 14.08 7.44
N PHE A 177 13.00 13.33 7.88
CA PHE A 177 13.37 12.07 7.24
C PHE A 177 12.34 10.95 7.47
N ILE A 178 11.65 10.93 8.61
CA ILE A 178 10.52 10.00 8.78
C ILE A 178 9.32 10.40 7.91
N TYR A 179 9.01 11.69 7.78
CA TYR A 179 7.90 12.14 6.94
C TYR A 179 8.15 11.85 5.46
N PHE A 180 9.41 11.99 5.03
CA PHE A 180 9.86 11.57 3.71
C PHE A 180 9.67 10.07 3.46
N ARG A 181 10.08 9.22 4.42
CA ARG A 181 9.87 7.76 4.30
C ARG A 181 8.39 7.39 4.26
N CYS A 182 7.54 8.09 5.01
CA CYS A 182 6.09 7.92 4.91
C CYS A 182 5.58 8.23 3.49
N TRP A 183 6.08 9.31 2.87
CA TRP A 183 5.71 9.68 1.51
C TRP A 183 6.13 8.62 0.48
N LEU A 184 7.30 8.01 0.64
CA LEU A 184 7.74 6.89 -0.21
C LEU A 184 6.79 5.69 -0.10
N LEU A 185 6.34 5.34 1.11
CA LEU A 185 5.39 4.24 1.32
C LEU A 185 4.05 4.47 0.62
N LEU A 186 3.55 5.70 0.61
CA LEU A 186 2.28 6.04 -0.05
C LEU A 186 2.32 5.88 -1.59
N LYS A 187 3.51 5.79 -2.19
CA LYS A 187 3.65 5.50 -3.64
C LYS A 187 3.40 4.03 -3.97
N GLY A 188 3.28 3.18 -2.94
CA GLY A 188 2.88 1.79 -3.05
C GLY A 188 4.04 0.82 -3.22
N ARG A 189 3.69 -0.47 -3.13
CA ARG A 189 4.63 -1.59 -3.01
C ARG A 189 5.70 -1.62 -4.10
N GLU A 190 5.28 -1.45 -5.36
CA GLU A 190 6.21 -1.59 -6.48
C GLU A 190 7.28 -0.50 -6.45
N PHE A 191 6.90 0.75 -6.16
CA PHE A 191 7.86 1.83 -5.99
C PHE A 191 8.77 1.61 -4.78
N PHE A 192 8.18 1.19 -3.65
CA PHE A 192 8.93 0.87 -2.44
C PHE A 192 10.04 -0.17 -2.69
N GLU A 193 9.74 -1.28 -3.37
CA GLU A 193 10.73 -2.32 -3.64
C GLU A 193 11.80 -1.85 -4.64
N ASP A 194 11.41 -1.08 -5.66
CA ASP A 194 12.35 -0.56 -6.65
C ASP A 194 13.31 0.46 -6.03
N ILE A 195 12.82 1.40 -5.22
CA ILE A 195 13.64 2.45 -4.61
C ILE A 195 14.56 1.92 -3.51
N LYS A 196 14.09 0.93 -2.73
CA LYS A 196 14.91 0.24 -1.73
C LYS A 196 16.08 -0.52 -2.39
N LYS A 197 15.88 -1.00 -3.62
CA LYS A 197 16.91 -1.71 -4.37
C LYS A 197 17.93 -0.78 -5.01
N ASP A 198 17.48 0.32 -5.60
CA ASP A 198 18.33 1.34 -6.23
C ASP A 198 17.60 2.68 -6.32
N ILE A 199 18.09 3.69 -5.61
CA ILE A 199 17.45 5.02 -5.58
C ILE A 199 17.47 5.72 -6.95
N GLN A 200 18.34 5.31 -7.88
CA GLN A 200 18.31 5.84 -9.24
C GLN A 200 17.05 5.42 -10.02
N ALA A 201 16.31 4.39 -9.55
CA ALA A 201 15.01 4.04 -10.11
C ALA A 201 13.98 5.19 -10.03
N PHE A 202 14.22 6.19 -9.16
CA PHE A 202 13.38 7.38 -9.05
C PHE A 202 13.22 8.13 -10.38
N VAL A 203 14.30 8.20 -11.17
CA VAL A 203 14.36 8.88 -12.47
C VAL A 203 14.28 7.91 -13.66
N SER A 204 13.80 6.69 -13.44
CA SER A 204 13.69 5.67 -14.49
C SER A 204 12.65 5.98 -15.58
N GLY A 205 11.82 7.01 -15.40
CA GLY A 205 10.66 7.30 -16.24
C GLY A 205 9.45 6.37 -16.02
N LYS A 206 9.58 5.36 -15.14
CA LYS A 206 8.47 4.48 -14.73
C LYS A 206 7.46 5.21 -13.83
N TYR A 207 7.95 6.17 -13.06
CA TYR A 207 7.18 6.88 -12.04
C TYR A 207 7.10 8.37 -12.36
N SER A 208 6.05 9.01 -11.85
CA SER A 208 5.86 10.44 -11.97
C SER A 208 5.18 10.93 -10.70
N PHE A 209 5.83 11.86 -9.99
CA PHE A 209 5.39 12.35 -8.69
C PHE A 209 5.50 13.87 -8.63
N ASN A 210 4.64 14.49 -7.81
CA ASN A 210 4.92 15.82 -7.31
C ASN A 210 6.06 15.72 -6.29
N ILE A 211 7.18 16.39 -6.56
CA ILE A 211 8.34 16.45 -5.64
C ILE A 211 8.45 17.80 -4.91
N GLY A 212 7.49 18.71 -5.11
CA GLY A 212 7.45 19.99 -4.42
C GLY A 212 7.08 19.89 -2.93
N ASP A 213 6.44 18.79 -2.55
CA ASP A 213 6.20 18.40 -1.17
C ASP A 213 6.33 16.87 -1.06
N CYS A 214 7.32 16.44 -0.29
CA CYS A 214 7.64 15.03 -0.07
C CYS A 214 7.33 14.57 1.35
N TRP A 215 6.50 15.30 2.11
CA TRP A 215 6.20 14.96 3.51
C TRP A 215 4.83 14.30 3.65
N ALA A 216 4.77 13.25 4.47
CA ALA A 216 3.53 12.51 4.72
C ALA A 216 3.37 12.12 6.20
N GLU A 217 3.57 13.08 7.10
CA GLU A 217 3.48 12.88 8.56
C GLU A 217 2.20 12.15 8.97
N GLY A 218 1.05 12.51 8.38
CA GLY A 218 -0.25 11.94 8.75
C GLY A 218 -0.31 10.41 8.65
N LEU A 219 0.54 9.76 7.85
CA LEU A 219 0.62 8.30 7.78
C LEU A 219 0.94 7.66 9.15
N LEU A 220 1.67 8.36 10.02
CA LEU A 220 2.04 7.86 11.35
C LEU A 220 0.85 7.73 12.31
N TYR A 221 -0.28 8.37 11.99
CA TYR A 221 -1.43 8.47 12.89
C TYR A 221 -2.69 7.79 12.35
N VAL A 222 -2.71 7.36 11.09
CA VAL A 222 -3.93 6.82 10.45
C VAL A 222 -4.52 5.60 11.17
N SER A 223 -3.69 4.82 11.88
CA SER A 223 -4.15 3.63 12.61
C SER A 223 -4.93 4.00 13.87
N ASP A 224 -4.45 4.99 14.62
CA ASP A 224 -5.11 5.56 15.80
C ASP A 224 -6.34 6.37 15.42
N GLU A 225 -6.23 7.25 14.42
CA GLU A 225 -7.37 8.02 13.91
C GLU A 225 -8.50 7.09 13.44
N ALA A 226 -8.15 6.02 12.71
CA ALA A 226 -9.12 5.03 12.27
C ALA A 226 -9.78 4.28 13.44
N TYR A 227 -9.05 4.07 14.53
CA TYR A 227 -9.61 3.47 15.75
C TYR A 227 -10.61 4.42 16.42
N SER A 228 -10.26 5.70 16.52
CA SER A 228 -11.08 6.78 17.13
C SER A 228 -12.42 7.00 16.41
N GLU A 229 -12.52 6.70 15.11
CA GLU A 229 -13.79 6.81 14.35
C GLU A 229 -14.93 5.96 14.93
N ASN A 230 -14.61 4.87 15.66
CA ASN A 230 -15.62 3.95 16.19
C ASN A 230 -15.48 3.67 17.70
N HIS A 231 -14.53 4.30 18.37
CA HIS A 231 -14.21 4.06 19.78
C HIS A 231 -13.87 5.37 20.48
N ASP A 232 -14.26 5.50 21.75
CA ASP A 232 -13.73 6.56 22.60
C ASP A 232 -12.24 6.27 22.86
N ASN A 233 -11.36 7.04 22.22
CA ASN A 233 -9.91 6.92 22.29
C ASN A 233 -9.34 8.14 23.03
N GLU A 234 -9.40 8.12 24.36
CA GLU A 234 -9.02 9.27 25.20
C GLU A 234 -7.54 9.67 25.05
N ASP A 235 -6.67 8.72 24.72
CA ASP A 235 -5.21 8.92 24.68
C ASP A 235 -4.67 9.18 23.25
N GLU A 236 -5.50 9.09 22.20
CA GLU A 236 -5.13 9.31 20.78
C GLU A 236 -3.97 8.41 20.25
N SER A 237 -3.47 7.46 21.05
CA SER A 237 -2.34 6.58 20.74
C SER A 237 -2.60 5.09 21.02
N GLU A 238 -3.84 4.68 21.31
CA GLU A 238 -4.19 3.32 21.73
C GLU A 238 -3.61 2.19 20.85
N ILE A 239 -3.55 2.37 19.53
CA ILE A 239 -2.98 1.37 18.61
C ILE A 239 -1.45 1.39 18.65
N ARG A 240 -0.83 2.57 18.61
CA ARG A 240 0.64 2.70 18.71
C ARG A 240 1.15 2.20 20.06
N ASP A 241 0.48 2.50 21.16
CA ASP A 241 0.83 2.01 22.49
C ASP A 241 0.70 0.49 22.57
N ALA A 242 -0.38 -0.08 22.02
CA ALA A 242 -0.52 -1.52 21.94
C ALA A 242 0.58 -2.18 21.10
N VAL A 243 1.05 -1.55 20.02
CA VAL A 243 2.20 -2.03 19.25
C VAL A 243 3.49 -1.94 20.06
N ASN A 244 3.73 -0.83 20.76
CA ASN A 244 4.91 -0.65 21.61
C ASN A 244 4.97 -1.69 22.74
N ASP A 245 3.83 -1.99 23.37
CA ASP A 245 3.75 -3.01 24.42
C ASP A 245 4.00 -4.43 23.90
N LEU A 246 3.48 -4.76 22.71
CA LEU A 246 3.62 -6.09 22.12
C LEU A 246 4.97 -6.30 21.42
N TYR A 247 5.56 -5.22 20.90
CA TYR A 247 6.75 -5.24 20.03
C TYR A 247 7.71 -4.08 20.37
N PRO A 248 8.27 -4.03 21.59
CA PRO A 248 9.05 -2.89 22.08
C PRO A 248 10.31 -2.59 21.25
N ASP A 249 10.87 -3.61 20.60
CA ASP A 249 12.09 -3.49 19.78
C ASP A 249 11.81 -3.09 18.32
N HIS A 250 10.53 -2.94 17.92
CA HIS A 250 10.13 -2.68 16.53
C HIS A 250 9.95 -1.20 16.18
N HIS A 251 10.04 -0.29 17.17
CA HIS A 251 9.67 1.10 16.94
C HIS A 251 10.56 1.76 15.89
N TYR A 252 9.93 2.33 14.86
CA TYR A 252 10.62 3.08 13.80
C TYR A 252 11.33 4.34 14.32
N ASP A 253 11.19 4.66 15.62
CA ASP A 253 11.92 5.69 16.37
C ASP A 253 12.81 5.21 17.56
N SER A 254 13.21 3.93 17.62
CA SER A 254 14.23 3.46 18.58
C SER A 254 15.59 4.18 18.47
N MET A 255 16.19 4.50 19.62
CA MET A 255 17.50 5.17 19.74
C MET A 255 18.70 4.37 19.19
N ASP A 256 18.58 3.05 19.06
CA ASP A 256 19.68 2.17 18.65
C ASP A 256 19.77 1.95 17.13
N ARG A 257 19.00 2.70 16.33
CA ARG A 257 19.05 2.55 14.87
C ARG A 257 20.40 2.99 14.31
N GLN A 258 20.90 2.20 13.36
CA GLN A 258 22.06 2.53 12.57
C GLN A 258 21.72 2.29 11.10
N MET A 259 22.03 3.28 10.26
CA MET A 259 22.02 3.06 8.83
C MET A 259 23.10 2.04 8.45
N ASN A 260 22.96 1.44 7.28
CA ASN A 260 23.94 0.54 6.69
C ASN A 260 25.33 1.17 6.50
N ARG A 261 25.41 2.50 6.40
CA ARG A 261 26.62 3.33 6.36
C ARG A 261 26.26 4.78 6.66
N GLU A 262 27.25 5.65 6.79
CA GLU A 262 27.01 7.10 6.81
C GLU A 262 26.50 7.58 5.44
N PRO A 263 25.48 8.47 5.40
CA PRO A 263 25.06 9.16 4.19
C PRO A 263 26.19 9.99 3.60
N ILE A 264 26.24 10.02 2.27
CA ILE A 264 27.16 10.87 1.52
C ILE A 264 26.46 12.19 1.23
N GLY A 265 27.17 13.30 1.47
CA GLY A 265 26.65 14.65 1.28
C GLY A 265 27.37 15.43 0.17
N GLY A 266 26.91 16.66 -0.05
CA GLY A 266 27.60 17.64 -0.90
C GLY A 266 27.81 17.17 -2.34
N ALA A 267 29.01 17.46 -2.87
CA ALA A 267 29.35 17.18 -4.27
C ALA A 267 29.55 15.68 -4.58
N ASP A 268 29.71 14.83 -3.55
CA ASP A 268 29.95 13.40 -3.75
C ASP A 268 28.67 12.65 -4.14
N LEU A 269 27.49 13.20 -3.82
CA LEU A 269 26.18 12.71 -4.29
C LEU A 269 26.12 12.61 -5.81
N GLN A 270 26.61 13.64 -6.53
CA GLN A 270 26.61 13.62 -8.01
C GLN A 270 27.55 12.57 -8.59
N LYS A 271 28.65 12.24 -7.89
CA LYS A 271 29.56 11.19 -8.33
C LYS A 271 28.93 9.81 -8.17
N MET A 272 28.17 9.63 -7.08
CA MET A 272 27.52 8.37 -6.76
C MET A 272 26.26 8.12 -7.59
N TYR A 273 25.45 9.16 -7.78
CA TYR A 273 24.15 9.10 -8.46
C TYR A 273 24.05 10.15 -9.58
N PRO A 274 24.91 10.07 -10.62
CA PRO A 274 25.04 11.13 -11.62
C PRO A 274 23.75 11.39 -12.39
N GLN A 275 22.97 10.34 -12.68
CA GLN A 275 21.71 10.48 -13.40
C GLN A 275 20.63 11.12 -12.50
N LEU A 276 20.43 10.56 -11.30
CA LEU A 276 19.45 11.05 -10.33
C LEU A 276 19.69 12.52 -9.98
N VAL A 277 20.92 12.88 -9.60
CA VAL A 277 21.27 14.25 -9.25
C VAL A 277 21.07 15.20 -10.43
N GLY A 278 21.50 14.82 -11.63
CA GLY A 278 21.34 15.65 -12.82
C GLY A 278 19.86 15.97 -13.11
N GLU A 279 19.02 14.93 -13.21
CA GLU A 279 17.60 15.11 -13.56
C GLU A 279 16.82 15.87 -12.46
N ILE A 280 17.06 15.57 -11.18
CA ILE A 280 16.36 16.26 -10.09
C ILE A 280 16.81 17.70 -9.94
N SER A 281 18.12 17.98 -10.01
CA SER A 281 18.61 19.35 -9.92
C SER A 281 18.16 20.20 -11.11
N GLU A 282 18.04 19.63 -12.32
CA GLU A 282 17.44 20.33 -13.46
C GLU A 282 15.96 20.65 -13.21
N LEU A 283 15.19 19.67 -12.72
CA LEU A 283 13.77 19.83 -12.41
C LEU A 283 13.50 20.85 -11.30
N ARG A 284 14.37 20.93 -10.28
CA ARG A 284 14.24 21.89 -9.17
C ARG A 284 14.68 23.32 -9.55
N ASN A 285 15.39 23.50 -10.67
CA ASN A 285 15.80 24.81 -11.18
C ASN A 285 14.79 25.47 -12.14
N THR A 286 13.75 24.74 -12.57
CA THR A 286 12.69 25.25 -13.47
C THR A 286 11.50 25.82 -12.72
#